data_AF-A0A963U9C5-F1
#
_entry.id   AF-A0A963U9C5-F1
#
_cell.length_a   1.000
_cell.length_b   1.000
_cell.length_c   1.000
_cell.angle_alpha   90.00
_cell.angle_beta   90.00
_cell.angle_gamma   90.00
#
_symmetry.space_group_name_H-M   'P 1'
#
loop_
_entity.id
_entity.type
_entity.pdbx_description
1 polymer ?
#
loop_
_entity_poly.entity_id
_entity_poly.type
_entity_poly.pdbx_seq_one_letter_code
_entity_poly.pdbx_strand_id
1 'polypeptide(L)'
;LTGFLAREIIVGKNWRNLIVLTMLGIFTISNAIFHWEAARGDYAAQGYGLRAGLGAALMMIAVIGGRIVPSFTRNWLARQGPGRLPVPPMQRFDKIALLALLAALFAWIAAPEAQALAPLLLAAGALHLVRLARWAGDRTLAEPLLWILHLGYLFLPLGAIALGVSILVPGVFGGASAQHLWMAGAVGLMTLAVMTRATLGHTGHELKAGRGTLTLYLGQLAAILARLAAGLWPDQAPLLHILSGLAWIAAFGGFAMLYGPAMMRRRV
;
A
#
# COMPACT_ATOMS: atom_id res chain seq x y z
N LEU A 1 7.19 -4.66 19.51
CA LEU A 1 6.79 -5.51 18.36
C LEU A 1 7.99 -6.13 17.65
N THR A 2 8.92 -5.35 17.09
CA THR A 2 10.07 -5.85 16.31
C THR A 2 10.92 -6.86 17.09
N GLY A 3 11.24 -6.59 18.36
CA GLY A 3 11.98 -7.53 19.21
C GLY A 3 11.24 -8.84 19.49
N PHE A 4 9.92 -8.77 19.67
CA PHE A 4 9.08 -9.97 19.84
C PHE A 4 9.09 -10.84 18.59
N LEU A 5 8.87 -10.25 17.41
CA LEU A 5 8.89 -10.98 16.14
C LEU A 5 10.28 -11.54 15.82
N ALA A 6 11.36 -10.80 16.14
CA ALA A 6 12.72 -11.28 15.99
C ALA A 6 12.97 -12.55 16.80
N ARG A 7 12.55 -12.56 18.07
CA ARG A 7 12.63 -13.74 18.93
C ARG A 7 11.91 -14.93 18.32
N GLU A 8 10.64 -14.77 17.95
CA GLU A 8 9.83 -15.87 17.41
C GLU A 8 10.40 -16.45 16.09
N ILE A 9 10.92 -15.58 15.21
CA ILE A 9 11.52 -16.02 13.94
C ILE A 9 12.82 -16.79 14.16
N ILE A 10 13.69 -16.29 15.04
CA ILE A 10 14.99 -16.92 15.32
C ILE A 10 14.79 -18.26 16.05
N VAL A 11 13.97 -18.27 17.10
CA VAL A 11 13.67 -19.48 17.88
C VAL A 11 12.94 -20.51 17.02
N GLY A 12 11.96 -20.07 16.22
CA GLY A 12 11.21 -20.93 15.30
C GLY A 12 11.94 -21.27 14.00
N LYS A 13 13.19 -20.80 13.81
CA LYS A 13 14.00 -20.96 12.59
C LYS A 13 13.25 -20.61 11.29
N ASN A 14 12.32 -19.65 11.35
CA ASN A 14 11.47 -19.27 10.23
C ASN A 14 12.14 -18.20 9.35
N TRP A 15 13.29 -18.55 8.79
CA TRP A 15 14.16 -17.61 8.07
C TRP A 15 13.48 -16.90 6.89
N ARG A 16 12.45 -17.51 6.32
CA ARG A 16 11.65 -16.92 5.23
C ARG A 16 10.98 -15.61 5.64
N ASN A 17 10.71 -15.41 6.93
CA ASN A 17 10.08 -14.20 7.46
C ASN A 17 11.08 -13.10 7.87
N LEU A 18 12.40 -13.35 7.81
CA LEU A 18 13.41 -12.34 8.10
C LEU A 18 13.31 -11.11 7.18
N ILE A 19 12.87 -11.31 5.95
CA ILE A 19 12.66 -10.21 4.99
C ILE A 19 11.64 -9.21 5.56
N VAL A 20 10.54 -9.70 6.11
CA VAL A 20 9.49 -8.86 6.73
C VAL A 20 10.01 -8.18 7.98
N LEU A 21 10.75 -8.91 8.83
CA LEU A 21 11.38 -8.36 10.03
C LEU A 21 12.36 -7.23 9.70
N THR A 22 13.15 -7.39 8.64
CA THR A 22 14.10 -6.37 8.17
C THR A 22 13.37 -5.10 7.76
N MET A 23 12.32 -5.23 6.93
CA MET A 23 11.52 -4.06 6.52
C MET A 23 10.82 -3.39 7.71
N LEU A 24 10.33 -4.16 8.68
CA LEU A 24 9.76 -3.61 9.92
C LEU A 24 10.82 -2.91 10.80
N GLY A 25 12.03 -3.45 10.86
CA GLY A 25 13.18 -2.83 11.52
C GLY A 25 13.51 -1.47 10.90
N ILE A 26 13.63 -1.43 9.57
CA ILE A 26 13.84 -0.19 8.81
C ILE A 26 12.71 0.80 9.10
N PHE A 27 11.45 0.37 9.05
CA PHE A 27 10.30 1.23 9.37
C PHE A 27 10.39 1.81 10.79
N THR A 28 10.76 0.98 11.78
CA THR A 28 10.90 1.40 13.18
C THR A 28 12.01 2.44 13.35
N ILE A 29 13.18 2.21 12.74
CA ILE A 29 14.31 3.14 12.78
C ILE A 29 13.95 4.43 12.05
N SER A 30 13.29 4.33 10.91
CA SER A 30 12.85 5.50 10.12
C SER A 30 11.85 6.36 10.90
N ASN A 31 10.96 5.75 11.68
CA ASN A 31 10.06 6.48 12.58
C ASN A 31 10.83 7.20 13.70
N ALA A 32 11.86 6.58 14.27
CA ALA A 32 12.72 7.24 15.25
C ALA A 32 13.48 8.43 14.63
N ILE A 33 14.01 8.28 13.41
CA ILE A 33 14.66 9.36 12.66
C ILE A 33 13.67 10.51 12.39
N PHE A 34 12.44 10.20 11.97
CA PHE A 34 11.41 11.23 11.75
C PHE A 34 11.17 12.07 13.01
N HIS A 35 11.01 11.43 14.18
CA HIS A 35 10.82 12.16 15.43
C HIS A 35 12.07 12.93 15.86
N TRP A 36 13.27 12.41 15.55
CA TRP A 36 14.53 13.11 15.78
C TRP A 36 14.66 14.37 14.91
N GLU A 37 14.38 14.27 13.61
CA GLU A 37 14.32 15.41 12.67
C GLU A 37 13.32 16.46 13.19
N ALA A 38 12.11 16.04 13.60
CA ALA A 38 11.10 16.94 14.13
C ALA A 38 11.54 17.63 15.43
N ALA A 39 12.22 16.91 16.34
CA ALA A 39 12.72 17.47 17.60
C ALA A 39 13.84 18.50 17.40
N ARG A 40 14.57 18.42 16.28
CA ARG A 40 15.59 19.41 15.89
C ARG A 40 15.01 20.68 15.24
N GLY A 41 13.70 20.71 14.98
CA GLY A 41 13.06 21.79 14.24
C GLY A 41 13.14 21.64 12.72
N ASP A 42 13.64 20.51 12.21
CA ASP A 42 13.63 20.22 10.77
C ASP A 42 12.21 19.92 10.29
N TYR A 43 11.93 20.13 9.01
CA TYR A 43 10.64 19.73 8.41
C TYR A 43 10.62 18.22 8.13
N ALA A 44 10.44 17.42 9.19
CA ALA A 44 10.49 15.95 9.14
C ALA A 44 9.53 15.32 8.11
N ALA A 45 8.44 16.01 7.75
CA ALA A 45 7.51 15.59 6.70
C ALA A 45 8.12 15.57 5.28
N GLN A 46 9.34 16.06 5.08
CA GLN A 46 10.14 15.85 3.86
C GLN A 46 11.51 15.20 4.17
N GLY A 47 11.73 14.82 5.43
CA GLY A 47 12.97 14.27 5.93
C GLY A 47 13.27 12.85 5.44
N TYR A 48 14.43 12.35 5.84
CA TYR A 48 14.85 10.98 5.52
C TYR A 48 13.99 9.95 6.25
N GLY A 49 13.56 10.26 7.48
CA GLY A 49 12.72 9.36 8.28
C GLY A 49 11.40 9.02 7.59
N LEU A 50 10.70 10.02 7.05
CA LEU A 50 9.46 9.77 6.31
C LEU A 50 9.71 8.93 5.05
N ARG A 51 10.70 9.32 4.24
CA ARG A 51 10.96 8.67 2.93
C ARG A 51 11.43 7.23 3.10
N ALA A 52 12.31 6.96 4.05
CA ALA A 52 12.77 5.61 4.36
C ALA A 52 11.65 4.73 4.95
N GLY A 53 10.83 5.29 5.85
CA GLY A 53 9.68 4.58 6.42
C GLY A 53 8.63 4.23 5.35
N LEU A 54 8.27 5.20 4.51
CA LEU A 54 7.34 4.97 3.41
C LEU A 54 7.91 3.97 2.39
N GLY A 55 9.20 4.09 2.05
CA GLY A 55 9.89 3.15 1.17
C GLY A 55 9.84 1.71 1.70
N ALA A 56 10.06 1.51 3.01
CA ALA A 56 9.95 0.21 3.65
C ALA A 56 8.52 -0.36 3.57
N ALA A 57 7.51 0.47 3.81
CA ALA A 57 6.10 0.06 3.69
C ALA A 57 5.73 -0.31 2.25
N LEU A 58 6.17 0.48 1.26
CA LEU A 58 5.96 0.19 -0.16
C LEU A 58 6.65 -1.10 -0.59
N MET A 59 7.88 -1.35 -0.14
CA MET A 59 8.57 -2.62 -0.40
C MET A 59 7.87 -3.80 0.27
N MET A 60 7.32 -3.62 1.46
CA MET A 60 6.52 -4.65 2.13
C MET A 60 5.27 -4.99 1.31
N ILE A 61 4.54 -3.97 0.82
CA ILE A 61 3.38 -4.15 -0.07
C ILE A 61 3.82 -4.82 -1.38
N ALA A 62 4.94 -4.41 -1.96
CA ALA A 62 5.45 -4.98 -3.21
C ALA A 62 5.78 -6.47 -3.08
N VAL A 63 6.43 -6.86 -1.98
CA VAL A 63 6.88 -8.25 -1.74
C VAL A 63 5.74 -9.13 -1.25
N ILE A 64 5.02 -8.71 -0.20
CA ILE A 64 3.95 -9.49 0.43
C ILE A 64 2.69 -9.44 -0.43
N GLY A 65 2.26 -8.25 -0.86
CA GLY A 65 1.13 -8.04 -1.76
C GLY A 65 1.28 -8.86 -3.04
N GLY A 66 2.46 -8.84 -3.65
CA GLY A 66 2.73 -9.63 -4.84
C GLY A 66 2.83 -11.14 -4.64
N ARG A 67 2.67 -11.65 -3.42
CA ARG A 67 2.44 -13.08 -3.12
C ARG A 67 0.96 -13.32 -2.82
N ILE A 68 0.40 -12.54 -1.90
CA ILE A 68 -0.95 -12.80 -1.38
C ILE A 68 -2.03 -12.47 -2.40
N VAL A 69 -1.90 -11.38 -3.16
CA VAL A 69 -2.92 -10.95 -4.13
C VAL A 69 -3.07 -11.98 -5.24
N PRO A 70 -2.04 -12.36 -6.02
CA PRO A 70 -2.21 -13.39 -7.05
C PRO A 70 -2.60 -14.76 -6.48
N SER A 71 -2.17 -15.11 -5.25
CA SER A 71 -2.57 -16.38 -4.64
C SER A 71 -4.06 -16.40 -4.24
N PHE A 72 -4.57 -15.33 -3.64
CA PHE A 72 -5.99 -15.21 -3.32
C PHE A 72 -6.86 -15.17 -4.58
N THR A 73 -6.42 -14.43 -5.60
CA THR A 73 -7.09 -14.40 -6.90
C THR A 73 -7.14 -15.78 -7.54
N ARG A 74 -6.02 -16.53 -7.51
CA ARG A 74 -5.97 -17.89 -8.06
C ARG A 74 -6.91 -18.84 -7.33
N ASN A 75 -6.90 -18.80 -5.99
CA ASN A 75 -7.73 -19.68 -5.16
C ASN A 75 -9.23 -19.44 -5.39
N TRP A 76 -9.64 -18.19 -5.60
CA TRP A 76 -11.01 -17.86 -5.91
C TRP A 76 -11.38 -18.24 -7.35
N LEU A 77 -10.57 -17.86 -8.34
CA LEU A 77 -10.83 -18.17 -9.77
C LEU A 77 -10.87 -19.66 -10.06
N ALA A 78 -10.08 -20.48 -9.36
CA ALA A 78 -10.12 -21.93 -9.50
C ALA A 78 -11.49 -22.54 -9.14
N ARG A 79 -12.33 -21.82 -8.38
CA ARG A 79 -13.69 -22.25 -8.02
C ARG A 79 -14.79 -21.72 -8.97
N GLN A 80 -14.46 -20.76 -9.85
CA GLN A 80 -15.43 -20.07 -10.71
C GLN A 80 -15.53 -20.65 -12.13
N GLY A 81 -14.69 -21.63 -12.47
CA GLY A 81 -14.65 -22.28 -13.78
C GLY A 81 -13.44 -21.89 -14.64
N PRO A 82 -13.41 -22.33 -15.92
CA PRO A 82 -12.23 -22.19 -16.78
C PRO A 82 -11.87 -20.72 -17.10
N GLY A 83 -10.61 -20.50 -17.50
CA GLY A 83 -10.11 -19.23 -18.03
C GLY A 83 -8.75 -18.83 -17.46
N ARG A 84 -8.30 -17.61 -17.79
CA ARG A 84 -6.99 -17.07 -17.38
C ARG A 84 -6.84 -17.06 -15.85
N LEU A 85 -5.75 -17.67 -15.37
CA LEU A 85 -5.33 -17.63 -13.97
C LEU A 85 -4.15 -16.67 -13.77
N PRO A 86 -3.92 -16.18 -12.55
CA PRO A 86 -2.76 -15.36 -12.22
C PRO A 86 -1.47 -16.13 -12.47
N VAL A 87 -0.46 -15.43 -13.00
CA VAL A 87 0.90 -15.98 -13.10
C VAL A 87 1.43 -16.25 -11.69
N PRO A 88 2.12 -17.39 -11.43
CA PRO A 88 2.69 -17.67 -10.12
C PRO A 88 3.59 -16.52 -9.63
N PRO A 89 3.61 -16.24 -8.31
CA PRO A 89 4.40 -15.14 -7.78
C PRO A 89 5.91 -15.41 -7.86
N MET A 90 6.70 -14.34 -7.80
CA MET A 90 8.16 -14.37 -7.65
C MET A 90 8.94 -14.95 -8.84
N GLN A 91 8.34 -14.89 -10.03
CA GLN A 91 9.02 -15.18 -11.30
C GLN A 91 10.13 -14.15 -11.60
N ARG A 92 10.94 -14.40 -12.63
CA ARG A 92 12.03 -13.50 -13.03
C ARG A 92 11.58 -12.04 -13.19
N PHE A 93 10.45 -11.82 -13.88
CA PHE A 93 9.89 -10.48 -14.06
C PHE A 93 9.52 -9.81 -12.73
N ASP A 94 8.97 -10.55 -11.76
CA ASP A 94 8.60 -10.01 -10.46
C ASP A 94 9.84 -9.54 -9.70
N LYS A 95 10.95 -10.29 -9.79
CA LYS A 95 12.23 -9.91 -9.18
C LYS A 95 12.79 -8.64 -9.82
N ILE A 96 12.71 -8.51 -11.15
CA ILE A 96 13.12 -7.30 -11.88
C ILE A 96 12.29 -6.10 -11.42
N ALA A 97 10.96 -6.23 -11.36
CA ALA A 97 10.08 -5.16 -10.89
C ALA A 97 10.42 -4.74 -9.44
N LEU A 98 10.62 -5.71 -8.54
CA LEU A 98 11.00 -5.45 -7.15
C LEU A 98 12.36 -4.74 -7.02
N LEU A 99 13.37 -5.14 -7.80
CA LEU A 99 14.69 -4.51 -7.80
C LEU A 99 14.63 -3.09 -8.38
N ALA A 100 13.85 -2.88 -9.44
CA ALA A 100 13.64 -1.55 -10.02
C ALA A 100 12.96 -0.61 -9.03
N LEU A 101 11.92 -1.08 -8.32
CA LEU A 101 11.29 -0.31 -7.25
C LEU A 101 12.26 -0.01 -6.11
N LEU A 102 13.04 -0.99 -5.68
CA LEU A 102 14.03 -0.80 -4.61
C LEU A 102 15.06 0.26 -4.98
N ALA A 103 15.60 0.20 -6.21
CA ALA A 103 16.55 1.19 -6.71
C ALA A 103 15.93 2.59 -6.79
N ALA A 104 14.70 2.71 -7.30
CA ALA A 104 13.98 3.99 -7.38
C ALA A 104 13.70 4.58 -5.99
N LEU A 105 13.31 3.75 -5.00
CA LEU A 105 13.08 4.20 -3.63
C LEU A 105 14.38 4.63 -2.94
N PHE A 106 15.50 3.92 -3.13
CA PHE A 106 16.80 4.36 -2.62
C PHE A 106 17.22 5.69 -3.23
N ALA A 107 17.08 5.85 -4.55
CA ALA A 107 17.36 7.11 -5.22
C ALA A 107 16.48 8.25 -4.70
N TRP A 108 15.19 7.99 -4.45
CA TRP A 108 14.27 8.98 -3.89
C TRP A 108 14.60 9.37 -2.43
N ILE A 109 15.07 8.41 -1.63
CA ILE A 109 15.53 8.68 -0.26
C ILE A 109 16.83 9.50 -0.28
N ALA A 110 17.75 9.23 -1.19
CA ALA A 110 19.03 9.94 -1.26
C ALA A 110 18.92 11.34 -1.89
N ALA A 111 18.18 11.46 -2.99
CA ALA A 111 18.13 12.66 -3.82
C ALA A 111 16.71 12.87 -4.39
N PRO A 112 15.75 13.35 -3.56
CA PRO A 112 14.34 13.42 -3.92
C PRO A 112 14.03 14.45 -5.03
N GLU A 113 14.93 15.41 -5.23
CA GLU A 113 14.81 16.50 -6.22
C GLU A 113 15.63 16.24 -7.50
N ALA A 114 16.39 15.15 -7.56
CA ALA A 114 17.23 14.86 -8.72
C ALA A 114 16.37 14.54 -9.95
N GLN A 115 16.62 15.22 -11.07
CA GLN A 115 15.88 14.96 -12.32
C GLN A 115 16.03 13.50 -12.81
N ALA A 116 17.19 12.88 -12.56
CA ALA A 116 17.45 11.48 -12.88
C ALA A 116 16.55 10.48 -12.12
N LEU A 117 15.86 10.91 -11.05
CA LEU A 117 14.91 10.09 -10.32
C LEU A 117 13.63 9.82 -11.12
N ALA A 118 13.18 10.78 -11.94
CA ALA A 118 11.95 10.65 -12.71
C ALA A 118 11.91 9.39 -13.61
N PRO A 119 12.89 9.13 -14.49
CA PRO A 119 12.88 7.93 -15.31
C PRO A 119 12.92 6.63 -14.49
N LEU A 120 13.61 6.61 -13.33
CA LEU A 120 13.62 5.45 -12.44
C LEU A 120 12.24 5.16 -11.86
N LEU A 121 11.53 6.19 -11.38
CA LEU A 121 10.18 6.06 -10.84
C LEU A 121 9.17 5.65 -11.91
N LEU A 122 9.25 6.23 -13.11
CA LEU A 122 8.41 5.87 -14.26
C LEU A 122 8.64 4.42 -14.69
N ALA A 123 9.89 3.99 -14.79
CA ALA A 123 10.23 2.60 -15.13
C ALA A 123 9.73 1.62 -14.05
N ALA A 124 9.96 1.91 -12.77
CA ALA A 124 9.46 1.10 -11.66
C ALA A 124 7.92 1.01 -11.68
N GLY A 125 7.24 2.14 -11.90
CA GLY A 125 5.78 2.20 -12.03
C GLY A 125 5.26 1.35 -13.20
N ALA A 126 5.85 1.49 -14.39
CA ALA A 126 5.47 0.71 -15.56
C ALA A 126 5.66 -0.81 -15.34
N LEU A 127 6.79 -1.21 -14.77
CA LEU A 127 7.04 -2.62 -14.42
C LEU A 127 6.01 -3.15 -13.41
N HIS A 128 5.61 -2.34 -12.43
CA HIS A 128 4.62 -2.72 -11.45
C HIS A 128 3.18 -2.76 -12.01
N LEU A 129 2.84 -1.94 -13.01
CA LEU A 129 1.59 -2.06 -13.76
C LEU A 129 1.53 -3.37 -14.55
N VAL A 130 2.59 -3.70 -15.29
CA VAL A 130 2.69 -4.97 -16.02
C VAL A 130 2.64 -6.15 -15.06
N ARG A 131 3.31 -6.04 -13.90
CA ARG A 131 3.23 -7.05 -12.84
C ARG A 131 1.80 -7.26 -12.34
N LEU A 132 1.06 -6.17 -12.10
CA LEU A 132 -0.34 -6.24 -11.66
C LEU A 132 -1.27 -6.84 -12.72
N ALA A 133 -1.09 -6.48 -14.00
CA ALA A 133 -1.89 -7.03 -15.11
C ALA A 133 -1.79 -8.56 -15.24
N ARG A 134 -0.65 -9.13 -14.84
CA ARG A 134 -0.40 -10.59 -14.80
C ARG A 134 -1.16 -11.32 -13.70
N TRP A 135 -1.88 -10.61 -12.82
CA TRP A 135 -2.62 -11.19 -11.69
C TRP A 135 -4.10 -11.43 -11.95
N ALA A 136 -4.60 -11.14 -13.17
CA ALA A 136 -5.99 -11.39 -13.57
C ALA A 136 -7.07 -10.75 -12.66
N GLY A 137 -6.77 -9.58 -12.08
CA GLY A 137 -7.66 -8.87 -11.16
C GLY A 137 -8.98 -8.41 -11.79
N ASP A 138 -8.99 -8.15 -13.09
CA ASP A 138 -10.18 -7.88 -13.90
C ASP A 138 -11.26 -8.96 -13.80
N ARG A 139 -10.88 -10.21 -13.53
CA ARG A 139 -11.83 -11.31 -13.35
C ARG A 139 -12.43 -11.38 -11.93
N THR A 140 -12.02 -10.50 -11.03
CA THR A 140 -12.45 -10.51 -9.61
C THR A 140 -13.47 -9.43 -9.26
N LEU A 141 -14.05 -8.74 -10.26
CA LEU A 141 -14.99 -7.63 -10.03
C LEU A 141 -16.25 -8.04 -9.23
N ALA A 142 -16.65 -9.31 -9.31
CA ALA A 142 -17.76 -9.85 -8.54
C ALA A 142 -17.42 -10.09 -7.05
N GLU A 143 -16.14 -10.04 -6.65
CA GLU A 143 -15.68 -10.31 -5.28
C GLU A 143 -14.96 -9.08 -4.69
N PRO A 144 -15.64 -8.27 -3.86
CA PRO A 144 -15.06 -7.05 -3.33
C PRO A 144 -13.84 -7.22 -2.44
N LEU A 145 -13.68 -8.34 -1.75
CA LEU A 145 -12.47 -8.59 -0.96
C LEU A 145 -11.24 -8.83 -1.85
N LEU A 146 -11.41 -9.11 -3.14
CA LEU A 146 -10.32 -9.36 -4.08
C LEU A 146 -10.00 -8.16 -4.96
N TRP A 147 -11.00 -7.50 -5.57
CA TRP A 147 -10.70 -6.35 -6.42
C TRP A 147 -10.07 -5.21 -5.62
N ILE A 148 -10.44 -5.05 -4.35
CA ILE A 148 -9.86 -4.02 -3.47
C ILE A 148 -8.36 -4.23 -3.22
N LEU A 149 -7.89 -5.49 -3.19
CA LEU A 149 -6.47 -5.81 -3.04
C LEU A 149 -5.68 -5.41 -4.29
N HIS A 150 -6.26 -5.61 -5.49
CA HIS A 150 -5.64 -5.15 -6.73
C HIS A 150 -5.62 -3.63 -6.79
N LEU A 151 -6.70 -2.97 -6.36
CA LEU A 151 -6.79 -1.52 -6.34
C LEU A 151 -5.82 -0.91 -5.31
N GLY A 152 -5.70 -1.49 -4.12
CA GLY A 152 -4.69 -1.11 -3.13
C GLY A 152 -3.28 -1.25 -3.68
N TYR A 153 -2.98 -2.34 -4.42
CA TYR A 153 -1.69 -2.49 -5.05
C TYR A 153 -1.47 -1.51 -6.20
N LEU A 154 -2.50 -1.19 -6.99
CA LEU A 154 -2.44 -0.25 -8.12
C LEU A 154 -1.93 1.14 -7.71
N PHE A 155 -2.20 1.57 -6.48
CA PHE A 155 -1.69 2.84 -5.98
C PHE A 155 -0.16 2.88 -5.81
N LEU A 156 0.52 1.73 -5.73
CA LEU A 156 1.99 1.67 -5.71
C LEU A 156 2.60 2.17 -7.03
N PRO A 157 2.29 1.58 -8.21
CA PRO A 157 2.79 2.11 -9.47
C PRO A 157 2.22 3.50 -9.78
N LEU A 158 0.96 3.80 -9.43
CA LEU A 158 0.40 5.14 -9.66
C LEU A 158 1.15 6.21 -8.88
N GLY A 159 1.51 5.96 -7.61
CA GLY A 159 2.31 6.90 -6.83
C GLY A 159 3.73 7.09 -7.38
N ALA A 160 4.35 6.02 -7.90
CA ALA A 160 5.67 6.12 -8.54
C ALA A 160 5.60 6.96 -9.81
N ILE A 161 4.61 6.68 -10.67
CA ILE A 161 4.39 7.44 -11.91
C ILE A 161 4.07 8.89 -11.59
N ALA A 162 3.15 9.15 -10.67
CA ALA A 162 2.77 10.51 -10.30
C ALA A 162 3.97 11.29 -9.76
N LEU A 163 4.77 10.69 -8.86
CA LEU A 163 5.96 11.36 -8.35
C LEU A 163 6.99 11.63 -9.47
N GLY A 164 7.22 10.67 -10.37
CA GLY A 164 8.08 10.87 -11.54
C GLY A 164 7.58 11.98 -12.48
N VAL A 165 6.28 12.03 -12.74
CA VAL A 165 5.65 13.10 -13.53
C VAL A 165 5.79 14.46 -12.83
N SER A 166 5.64 14.54 -11.51
CA SER A 166 5.79 15.80 -10.77
C SER A 166 7.20 16.39 -10.82
N ILE A 167 8.21 15.53 -11.04
CA ILE A 167 9.61 15.96 -11.23
C ILE A 167 9.81 16.49 -12.67
N LEU A 168 9.23 15.83 -13.68
CA LEU A 168 9.37 16.23 -15.09
C LEU A 168 8.52 17.45 -15.45
N VAL A 169 7.37 17.60 -14.82
CA VAL A 169 6.43 18.69 -15.07
C VAL A 169 6.12 19.38 -13.74
N PRO A 170 7.03 20.27 -13.28
CA PRO A 170 6.82 21.01 -12.04
C PRO A 170 5.49 21.78 -12.09
N GLY A 171 4.69 21.67 -11.03
CA GLY A 171 3.43 22.40 -10.88
C GLY A 171 2.16 21.68 -11.34
N VAL A 172 2.24 20.48 -11.95
CA VAL A 172 1.02 19.71 -12.33
C VAL A 172 0.22 19.27 -11.10
N PHE A 173 0.89 18.76 -10.08
CA PHE A 173 0.35 18.58 -8.74
C PHE A 173 1.50 18.65 -7.73
N GLY A 174 1.21 19.08 -6.50
CA GLY A 174 2.22 19.13 -5.44
C GLY A 174 2.80 17.74 -5.14
N GLY A 175 4.12 17.66 -4.90
CA GLY A 175 4.80 16.40 -4.58
C GLY A 175 4.19 15.65 -3.38
N ALA A 176 3.66 16.40 -2.40
CA ALA A 176 2.90 15.83 -1.28
C ALA A 176 1.64 15.09 -1.76
N SER A 177 0.89 15.61 -2.73
CA SER A 177 -0.31 14.96 -3.27
C SER A 177 0.05 13.67 -4.02
N ALA A 178 1.16 13.66 -4.76
CA ALA A 178 1.71 12.46 -5.38
C ALA A 178 2.03 11.37 -4.33
N GLN A 179 2.71 11.76 -3.25
CA GLN A 179 3.05 10.86 -2.14
C GLN A 179 1.80 10.28 -1.45
N HIS A 180 0.65 10.96 -1.47
CA HIS A 180 -0.57 10.41 -0.87
C HIS A 180 -1.18 9.26 -1.68
N LEU A 181 -0.84 9.09 -2.96
CA LEU A 181 -1.13 7.84 -3.67
C LEU A 181 -0.41 6.67 -2.99
N TRP A 182 0.82 6.85 -2.53
CA TRP A 182 1.50 5.84 -1.72
C TRP A 182 0.94 5.73 -0.31
N MET A 183 0.75 6.84 0.40
CA MET A 183 0.35 6.82 1.81
C MET A 183 -1.12 6.42 2.00
N ALA A 184 -2.06 7.17 1.44
CA ALA A 184 -3.49 6.87 1.60
C ALA A 184 -3.93 5.72 0.68
N GLY A 185 -3.35 5.66 -0.53
CA GLY A 185 -3.67 4.62 -1.52
C GLY A 185 -2.98 3.30 -1.21
N ALA A 186 -1.68 3.19 -1.48
CA ALA A 186 -0.98 1.92 -1.37
C ALA A 186 -0.97 1.40 0.07
N VAL A 187 -0.56 2.23 1.04
CA VAL A 187 -0.50 1.82 2.45
C VAL A 187 -1.90 1.75 3.05
N GLY A 188 -2.69 2.83 2.97
CA GLY A 188 -4.02 2.90 3.58
C GLY A 188 -5.00 1.86 3.04
N LEU A 189 -5.22 1.83 1.71
CA LEU A 189 -6.20 0.92 1.10
C LEU A 189 -5.78 -0.55 1.21
N MET A 190 -4.48 -0.87 1.02
CA MET A 190 -3.99 -2.25 1.19
C MET A 190 -4.14 -2.70 2.64
N THR A 191 -3.87 -1.82 3.60
CA THR A 191 -4.04 -2.14 5.03
C THR A 191 -5.49 -2.47 5.32
N LEU A 192 -6.43 -1.61 4.90
CA LEU A 192 -7.86 -1.85 5.07
C LEU A 192 -8.31 -3.16 4.40
N ALA A 193 -7.88 -3.40 3.16
CA ALA A 193 -8.19 -4.60 2.39
C ALA A 193 -7.67 -5.90 3.04
N VAL A 194 -6.44 -5.89 3.56
CA VAL A 194 -5.86 -7.05 4.25
C VAL A 194 -6.53 -7.26 5.59
N MET A 195 -6.79 -6.19 6.35
CA MET A 195 -7.42 -6.26 7.67
C MET A 195 -8.84 -6.84 7.60
N THR A 196 -9.67 -6.41 6.65
CA THR A 196 -11.04 -6.96 6.48
C THR A 196 -11.00 -8.45 6.18
N ARG A 197 -10.21 -8.88 5.19
CA ARG A 197 -10.09 -10.28 4.80
C ARG A 197 -9.48 -11.15 5.89
N ALA A 198 -8.41 -10.67 6.54
CA ALA A 198 -7.75 -11.39 7.62
C ALA A 198 -8.67 -11.53 8.82
N THR A 199 -9.43 -10.49 9.18
CA THR A 199 -10.39 -10.55 10.28
C THR A 199 -11.43 -11.63 10.01
N LEU A 200 -12.07 -11.65 8.84
CA LEU A 200 -13.05 -12.69 8.49
C LEU A 200 -12.43 -14.08 8.56
N GLY A 201 -11.27 -14.28 7.91
CA GLY A 201 -10.61 -15.58 7.84
C GLY A 201 -10.15 -16.13 9.20
N HIS A 202 -9.61 -15.28 10.07
CA HIS A 202 -9.12 -15.70 11.39
C HIS A 202 -10.24 -15.86 12.42
N THR A 203 -11.37 -15.18 12.24
CA THR A 203 -12.54 -15.30 13.14
C THR A 203 -13.54 -16.37 12.68
N GLY A 204 -13.29 -17.05 11.56
CA GLY A 204 -14.13 -18.14 11.05
C GLY A 204 -15.33 -17.70 10.23
N HIS A 205 -15.49 -16.40 9.99
CA HIS A 205 -16.59 -15.87 9.18
C HIS A 205 -16.39 -16.18 7.69
N GLU A 206 -17.50 -16.23 6.96
CA GLU A 206 -17.48 -16.33 5.50
C GLU A 206 -16.65 -15.18 4.90
N LEU A 207 -15.78 -15.49 3.94
CA LEU A 207 -14.95 -14.51 3.23
C LEU A 207 -15.79 -13.75 2.18
N LYS A 208 -16.78 -12.99 2.64
CA LYS A 208 -17.70 -12.23 1.81
C LYS A 208 -17.82 -10.79 2.30
N ALA A 209 -17.69 -9.85 1.38
CA ALA A 209 -17.91 -8.43 1.69
C ALA A 209 -19.41 -8.11 1.74
N GLY A 210 -19.85 -7.51 2.85
CA GLY A 210 -21.19 -6.94 2.97
C GLY A 210 -21.24 -5.48 2.49
N ARG A 211 -22.45 -4.88 2.51
CA ARG A 211 -22.65 -3.45 2.16
C ARG A 211 -21.76 -2.53 2.98
N GLY A 212 -21.66 -2.79 4.28
CA GLY A 212 -20.81 -2.02 5.19
C GLY A 212 -19.34 -2.02 4.76
N THR A 213 -18.79 -3.19 4.43
CA THR A 213 -17.42 -3.35 3.94
C THR A 213 -17.17 -2.56 2.66
N LEU A 214 -18.12 -2.62 1.73
CA LEU A 214 -18.04 -1.84 0.49
C LEU A 214 -18.04 -0.34 0.77
N THR A 215 -18.87 0.15 1.70
CA THR A 215 -18.87 1.54 2.14
C THR A 215 -17.51 1.97 2.70
N LEU A 216 -16.82 1.13 3.47
CA LEU A 216 -15.47 1.45 3.98
C LEU A 216 -14.46 1.60 2.82
N TYR A 217 -14.51 0.70 1.84
CA TYR A 217 -13.64 0.75 0.67
C TYR A 217 -13.88 2.00 -0.17
N LEU A 218 -15.14 2.32 -0.45
CA LEU A 218 -15.51 3.52 -1.20
C LEU A 218 -15.17 4.80 -0.43
N GLY A 219 -15.34 4.81 0.89
CA GLY A 219 -14.93 5.92 1.75
C GLY A 219 -13.42 6.16 1.69
N GLN A 220 -12.60 5.10 1.78
CA GLN A 220 -11.16 5.23 1.64
C GLN A 220 -10.75 5.70 0.23
N LEU A 221 -11.43 5.24 -0.83
CA LEU A 221 -11.20 5.73 -2.19
C LEU A 221 -11.55 7.21 -2.33
N ALA A 222 -12.68 7.65 -1.77
CA ALA A 222 -13.05 9.06 -1.73
C ALA A 222 -11.99 9.89 -0.99
N ALA A 223 -11.44 9.37 0.12
CA ALA A 223 -10.37 10.03 0.85
C ALA A 223 -9.11 10.25 -0.01
N ILE A 224 -8.70 9.22 -0.76
CA ILE A 224 -7.54 9.28 -1.66
C ILE A 224 -7.78 10.28 -2.80
N LEU A 225 -8.94 10.21 -3.44
CA LEU A 225 -9.28 11.10 -4.55
C LEU A 225 -9.37 12.56 -4.12
N ALA A 226 -10.01 12.84 -2.98
CA ALA A 226 -10.04 14.19 -2.41
C ALA A 226 -8.62 14.71 -2.08
N ARG A 227 -7.76 13.83 -1.56
CA ARG A 227 -6.37 14.21 -1.25
C ARG A 227 -5.55 14.53 -2.50
N LEU A 228 -5.73 13.76 -3.57
CA LEU A 228 -5.09 14.00 -4.86
C LEU A 228 -5.62 15.29 -5.50
N ALA A 229 -6.95 15.46 -5.51
CA ALA A 229 -7.64 16.63 -6.02
C ALA A 229 -7.14 17.93 -5.37
N ALA A 230 -6.84 17.92 -4.07
CA ALA A 230 -6.27 19.09 -3.39
C ALA A 230 -4.93 19.56 -3.97
N GLY A 231 -4.17 18.67 -4.63
CA GLY A 231 -2.95 19.04 -5.36
C GLY A 231 -3.19 19.62 -6.74
N LEU A 232 -4.35 19.33 -7.35
CA LEU A 232 -4.76 19.82 -8.67
C LEU A 232 -5.51 21.15 -8.57
N TRP A 233 -6.18 21.37 -7.44
CA TRP A 233 -7.00 22.55 -7.16
C TRP A 233 -6.58 23.21 -5.84
N PRO A 234 -5.47 23.98 -5.83
CA PRO A 234 -4.93 24.59 -4.62
C PRO A 234 -5.95 25.48 -3.88
N ASP A 235 -6.77 26.22 -4.62
CA ASP A 235 -7.81 27.10 -4.06
C ASP A 235 -8.89 26.33 -3.28
N GLN A 236 -9.13 25.07 -3.63
CA GLN A 236 -10.08 24.18 -2.94
C GLN A 236 -9.39 23.25 -1.94
N ALA A 237 -8.06 23.32 -1.79
CA ALA A 237 -7.29 22.40 -0.97
C ALA A 237 -7.76 22.31 0.50
N PRO A 238 -8.11 23.41 1.21
CA PRO A 238 -8.58 23.32 2.59
C PRO A 238 -9.83 22.43 2.74
N LEU A 239 -10.83 22.62 1.88
CA LEU A 239 -12.05 21.81 1.87
C LEU A 239 -11.75 20.35 1.51
N LEU A 240 -10.94 20.14 0.47
CA LEU A 240 -10.58 18.79 0.00
C LEU A 240 -9.76 18.02 1.04
N HIS A 241 -8.92 18.69 1.83
CA HIS A 241 -8.22 18.08 2.96
C HIS A 241 -9.19 17.64 4.06
N ILE A 242 -10.18 18.47 4.40
CA ILE A 242 -11.21 18.12 5.40
C ILE A 242 -12.02 16.91 4.93
N LEU A 243 -12.50 16.93 3.68
CA LEU A 243 -13.24 15.81 3.09
C LEU A 243 -12.40 14.52 3.09
N SER A 244 -11.12 14.63 2.71
CA SER A 244 -10.19 13.51 2.74
C SER A 244 -10.04 12.94 4.15
N GLY A 245 -9.80 13.80 5.15
CA GLY A 245 -9.64 13.40 6.54
C GLY A 245 -10.90 12.74 7.11
N LEU A 246 -12.08 13.34 6.90
CA LEU A 246 -13.35 12.78 7.37
C LEU A 246 -13.67 11.44 6.72
N ALA A 247 -13.46 11.29 5.41
CA ALA A 247 -13.68 10.04 4.71
C ALA A 247 -12.72 8.94 5.20
N TRP A 248 -11.45 9.28 5.47
CA TRP A 248 -10.47 8.37 6.06
C TRP A 248 -10.87 7.93 7.47
N ILE A 249 -11.26 8.88 8.33
CA ILE A 249 -11.73 8.60 9.70
C ILE A 249 -12.96 7.70 9.66
N ALA A 250 -13.93 7.99 8.78
CA ALA A 250 -15.12 7.17 8.62
C ALA A 250 -14.79 5.75 8.15
N ALA A 251 -13.83 5.57 7.23
CA ALA A 251 -13.43 4.26 6.74
C ALA A 251 -12.72 3.42 7.82
N PHE A 252 -11.73 3.98 8.53
CA PHE A 252 -10.99 3.25 9.56
C PHE A 252 -11.76 3.11 10.88
N GLY A 253 -12.48 4.16 11.29
CA GLY A 253 -13.41 4.09 12.43
C GLY A 253 -14.55 3.12 12.15
N GLY A 254 -15.12 3.14 10.94
CA GLY A 254 -16.10 2.18 10.48
C GLY A 254 -15.58 0.76 10.46
N PHE A 255 -14.33 0.53 10.05
CA PHE A 255 -13.68 -0.77 10.19
C PHE A 255 -13.66 -1.24 11.64
N ALA A 256 -13.19 -0.40 12.57
CA ALA A 256 -13.12 -0.75 13.98
C ALA A 256 -14.50 -1.13 14.56
N MET A 257 -15.54 -0.40 14.17
CA MET A 257 -16.92 -0.69 14.59
C MET A 257 -17.48 -1.99 13.98
N LEU A 258 -17.27 -2.22 12.67
CA LEU A 258 -17.84 -3.38 11.97
C LEU A 258 -17.10 -4.69 12.27
N TYR A 259 -15.77 -4.64 12.37
CA TYR A 259 -14.91 -5.83 12.48
C TYR A 259 -14.35 -6.04 13.88
N GLY A 260 -14.25 -5.00 14.71
CA GLY A 260 -13.75 -5.11 16.08
C GLY A 260 -14.48 -6.14 16.94
N PRO A 261 -15.83 -6.19 16.94
CA PRO A 261 -16.57 -7.19 17.72
C PRO A 261 -16.23 -8.64 17.36
N ALA A 262 -15.93 -8.93 16.08
CA ALA A 262 -15.55 -10.28 15.64
C ALA A 262 -14.19 -10.71 16.22
N MET A 263 -13.27 -9.76 16.42
CA MET A 263 -11.93 -10.03 16.97
C MET A 263 -11.95 -10.25 18.49
N MET A 264 -12.97 -9.74 19.18
CA MET A 264 -13.11 -9.86 20.64
C MET A 264 -13.93 -11.09 21.07
N ARG A 265 -14.60 -11.75 20.13
CA ARG A 265 -15.39 -12.96 20.40
C ARG A 265 -14.58 -14.22 20.09
N ARG A 266 -15.01 -15.35 20.67
CA ARG A 266 -14.44 -16.64 20.27
C ARG A 266 -14.71 -16.88 18.79
N ARG A 267 -13.73 -17.51 18.14
CA ARG A 267 -13.82 -17.94 16.74
C ARG A 267 -15.09 -18.78 16.53
N VAL A 268 -15.82 -18.46 15.47
CA VAL A 268 -17.00 -19.21 15.01
C VAL A 268 -16.56 -20.50 14.33
#